data_AF-A0AAD7I911-F1
#
_entry.id   AF-A0AAD7I911-F1
#
_cell.length_a   1.000
_cell.length_b   1.000
_cell.length_c   1.000
_cell.angle_alpha   90.00
_cell.angle_beta   90.00
_cell.angle_gamma   90.00
#
_symmetry.space_group_name_H-M   'P 1'
#
loop_
_entity.id
_entity.type
_entity.pdbx_description
1 polymer ?
#
loop_
_entity_poly.entity_id
_entity_poly.type
_entity_poly.pdbx_seq_one_letter_code
_entity_poly.pdbx_strand_id
1 'polypeptide(L)'
;MDYKGAWSTNNRLHKLAAQSSWLCRISQVSRLRKGTTAHRLSSLFPSHLKDNIEQQQNPFAEVKTLGEPSTAGMLLSIITNFMKEFRTVIERKEDQSSSGDRMGFIFHHLFDTSIKNIDPFDPALDMDIRTILYAFSGPTRAMSVFQVVVKQLIARLKEPSLKCCQLVHDEFILVLEELLEKKPAFHRYPTLRARFHSTVVNFLNKAMVPTTKLVSDIVAIKACYINTRHPDFIGGLNATIIVRARMNIAQQHPAPHGSESRIRVHEDGTADVEITKLMIQSYFSILKRDIIDVVPKAIWLNLVEHAAQNLERALVNELYNEEEMDELFTESQPDGGK
;
A
#
# COMPACT_ATOMS: atom_id res chain seq x y z
N MET A 1 -94.36 -60.55 -41.68
CA MET A 1 -93.02 -61.12 -41.43
C MET A 1 -92.02 -60.38 -42.28
N ASP A 2 -90.91 -60.01 -41.64
CA ASP A 2 -89.93 -58.97 -41.95
C ASP A 2 -88.80 -59.41 -42.92
N TYR A 3 -87.87 -58.48 -43.17
CA TYR A 3 -86.53 -58.54 -43.85
C TYR A 3 -86.51 -58.08 -45.32
N LYS A 4 -86.17 -56.83 -45.69
CA LYS A 4 -84.96 -55.97 -45.48
C LYS A 4 -83.64 -56.56 -46.00
N GLY A 5 -83.06 -55.92 -47.02
CA GLY A 5 -81.64 -56.12 -47.37
C GLY A 5 -81.18 -55.55 -48.71
N ALA A 6 -81.41 -54.27 -49.03
CA ALA A 6 -80.90 -53.67 -50.28
C ALA A 6 -80.45 -52.20 -50.11
N TRP A 7 -79.51 -51.92 -49.20
CA TRP A 7 -78.83 -50.60 -49.12
C TRP A 7 -77.37 -50.80 -48.67
N SER A 8 -76.49 -51.16 -49.60
CA SER A 8 -75.04 -51.11 -49.36
C SER A 8 -74.32 -50.87 -50.67
N THR A 9 -73.93 -49.61 -50.92
CA THR A 9 -72.74 -49.20 -51.70
C THR A 9 -72.66 -47.69 -51.95
N ASN A 10 -73.71 -46.89 -51.71
CA ASN A 10 -73.70 -45.47 -52.10
C ASN A 10 -73.22 -44.46 -51.02
N ASN A 11 -72.73 -44.91 -49.86
CA ASN A 11 -72.41 -44.01 -48.72
C ASN A 11 -70.90 -43.92 -48.38
N ARG A 12 -70.02 -44.60 -49.11
CA ARG A 12 -68.56 -44.51 -48.93
C ARG A 12 -67.88 -43.53 -49.90
N LEU A 13 -68.34 -43.45 -51.15
CA LEU A 13 -67.77 -42.53 -52.16
C LEU A 13 -68.14 -41.06 -51.89
N HIS A 14 -69.38 -40.78 -51.46
CA HIS A 14 -69.80 -39.42 -51.09
C HIS A 14 -69.09 -38.88 -49.83
N LYS A 15 -68.76 -39.74 -48.86
CA LYS A 15 -68.01 -39.34 -47.65
C LYS A 15 -66.52 -39.06 -47.93
N LEU A 16 -65.90 -39.81 -48.83
CA LEU A 16 -64.50 -39.61 -49.23
C LEU A 16 -64.32 -38.38 -50.14
N ALA A 17 -65.28 -38.10 -51.05
CA ALA A 17 -65.28 -36.89 -51.88
C ALA A 17 -65.55 -35.61 -51.07
N ALA A 18 -66.39 -35.69 -50.03
CA ALA A 18 -66.61 -34.58 -49.11
C ALA A 18 -65.37 -34.30 -48.24
N GLN A 19 -64.66 -35.33 -47.75
CA GLN A 19 -63.43 -35.17 -46.97
C GLN A 19 -62.26 -34.62 -47.78
N SER A 20 -62.08 -35.05 -49.03
CA SER A 20 -61.00 -34.53 -49.89
C SER A 20 -61.23 -33.07 -50.31
N SER A 21 -62.48 -32.67 -50.57
CA SER A 21 -62.85 -31.28 -50.85
C SER A 21 -62.70 -30.36 -49.63
N TRP A 22 -62.96 -30.89 -48.42
CA TRP A 22 -62.78 -30.17 -47.15
C TRP A 22 -61.28 -29.97 -46.81
N LEU A 23 -60.46 -31.00 -47.00
CA LEU A 23 -59.00 -30.93 -46.81
C LEU A 23 -58.32 -30.02 -47.84
N CYS A 24 -58.80 -30.01 -49.10
CA CYS A 24 -58.29 -29.11 -50.13
C CYS A 24 -58.62 -27.64 -49.83
N ARG A 25 -59.84 -27.35 -49.34
CA ARG A 25 -60.25 -26.01 -48.87
C ARG A 25 -59.47 -25.54 -47.63
N ILE A 26 -59.19 -26.42 -46.67
CA ILE A 26 -58.36 -26.07 -45.49
C ILE A 26 -56.92 -25.80 -45.90
N SER A 27 -56.37 -26.59 -46.82
CA SER A 27 -55.00 -26.40 -47.30
C SER A 27 -54.86 -25.11 -48.12
N GLN A 28 -55.85 -24.78 -48.97
CA GLN A 28 -55.93 -23.49 -49.67
C GLN A 28 -56.09 -22.31 -48.71
N VAL A 29 -56.98 -22.39 -47.70
CA VAL A 29 -57.14 -21.33 -46.69
C VAL A 29 -55.88 -21.17 -45.83
N SER A 30 -55.15 -22.26 -45.53
CA SER A 30 -53.87 -22.18 -44.83
C SER A 30 -52.77 -21.54 -45.69
N ARG A 31 -52.73 -21.81 -47.01
CA ARG A 31 -51.81 -21.16 -47.96
C ARG A 31 -52.15 -19.70 -48.16
N LEU A 32 -53.43 -19.36 -48.28
CA LEU A 32 -53.91 -17.97 -48.38
C LEU A 32 -53.65 -17.19 -47.09
N ARG A 33 -53.84 -17.79 -45.90
CA ARG A 33 -53.43 -17.20 -44.63
C ARG A 33 -51.91 -17.05 -44.55
N LYS A 34 -51.11 -18.07 -44.86
CA LYS A 34 -49.63 -17.96 -44.83
C LYS A 34 -49.11 -16.90 -45.81
N GLY A 35 -49.67 -16.81 -47.02
CA GLY A 35 -49.32 -15.80 -48.01
C GLY A 35 -49.74 -14.38 -47.63
N THR A 36 -50.95 -14.19 -47.09
CA THR A 36 -51.40 -12.87 -46.61
C THR A 36 -50.70 -12.43 -45.33
N THR A 37 -50.32 -13.36 -44.45
CA THR A 37 -49.53 -13.05 -43.24
C THR A 37 -48.08 -12.74 -43.60
N ALA A 38 -47.47 -13.45 -44.56
CA ALA A 38 -46.11 -13.16 -45.03
C ALA A 38 -46.03 -11.83 -45.80
N HIS A 39 -46.99 -11.53 -46.68
CA HIS A 39 -47.06 -10.23 -47.35
C HIS A 39 -47.38 -9.08 -46.38
N ARG A 40 -48.26 -9.29 -45.40
CA ARG A 40 -48.55 -8.28 -44.36
C ARG A 40 -47.36 -8.07 -43.42
N LEU A 41 -46.65 -9.11 -43.02
CA LEU A 41 -45.42 -8.97 -42.23
C LEU A 41 -44.33 -8.25 -43.04
N SER A 42 -44.14 -8.60 -44.31
CA SER A 42 -43.19 -7.92 -45.20
C SER A 42 -43.54 -6.46 -45.47
N SER A 43 -44.83 -6.07 -45.47
CA SER A 43 -45.28 -4.68 -45.61
C SER A 43 -45.33 -3.92 -44.27
N LEU A 44 -45.30 -4.63 -43.14
CA LEU A 44 -45.26 -4.08 -41.79
C LEU A 44 -43.85 -3.93 -41.25
N PHE A 45 -42.82 -4.51 -41.89
CA PHE A 45 -41.43 -4.12 -41.70
C PHE A 45 -41.19 -2.82 -42.48
N PRO A 46 -41.24 -1.65 -41.83
CA PRO A 46 -40.95 -0.40 -42.51
C PRO A 46 -39.48 -0.43 -42.95
N SER A 47 -39.15 0.13 -44.11
CA SER A 47 -37.75 0.34 -44.51
C SER A 47 -36.94 0.97 -43.37
N HIS A 48 -37.55 1.86 -42.61
CA HIS A 48 -36.98 2.47 -41.40
C HIS A 48 -36.52 1.51 -40.29
N LEU A 49 -37.03 0.27 -40.19
CA LEU A 49 -36.51 -0.72 -39.23
C LEU A 49 -35.27 -1.44 -39.78
N LYS A 50 -35.23 -1.72 -41.09
CA LYS A 50 -34.01 -2.20 -41.73
C LYS A 50 -32.93 -1.14 -41.73
N ASP A 51 -33.31 0.10 -42.05
CA ASP A 51 -32.43 1.27 -42.01
C ASP A 51 -31.98 1.56 -40.57
N ASN A 52 -32.83 1.37 -39.55
CA ASN A 52 -32.39 1.46 -38.13
C ASN A 52 -31.47 0.33 -37.73
N ILE A 53 -31.71 -0.91 -38.17
CA ILE A 53 -30.83 -2.04 -37.85
C ILE A 53 -29.48 -1.86 -38.56
N GLU A 54 -29.47 -1.39 -39.81
CA GLU A 54 -28.24 -1.06 -40.55
C GLU A 54 -27.55 0.17 -39.95
N GLN A 55 -28.28 1.21 -39.52
CA GLN A 55 -27.71 2.37 -38.80
C GLN A 55 -27.22 2.01 -37.39
N GLN A 56 -27.82 1.04 -36.70
CA GLN A 56 -27.33 0.51 -35.43
C GLN A 56 -26.19 -0.50 -35.60
N GLN A 57 -26.10 -1.17 -36.75
CA GLN A 57 -24.96 -2.02 -37.12
C GLN A 57 -23.78 -1.20 -37.64
N ASN A 58 -24.00 -0.01 -38.19
CA ASN A 58 -22.93 0.86 -38.69
C ASN A 58 -21.87 1.24 -37.63
N PRO A 59 -22.23 1.62 -36.37
CA PRO A 59 -21.23 1.82 -35.32
C PRO A 59 -20.55 0.51 -34.89
N PHE A 60 -21.19 -0.66 -35.07
CA PHE A 60 -20.54 -1.96 -34.87
C PHE A 60 -19.60 -2.35 -36.03
N ALA A 61 -19.90 -1.89 -37.25
CA ALA A 61 -19.03 -2.05 -38.41
C ALA A 61 -17.80 -1.12 -38.33
N GLU A 62 -17.97 0.08 -37.76
CA GLU A 62 -16.88 1.03 -37.49
C GLU A 62 -15.91 0.48 -36.41
N VAL A 63 -16.43 -0.27 -35.43
CA VAL A 63 -15.66 -1.08 -34.46
C VAL A 63 -14.90 -2.24 -35.14
N LYS A 64 -15.29 -2.66 -36.34
CA LYS A 64 -14.58 -3.68 -37.13
C LYS A 64 -13.46 -3.09 -37.99
N THR A 65 -13.54 -1.80 -38.31
CA THR A 65 -12.52 -1.05 -39.07
C THR A 65 -11.46 -0.41 -38.18
N LEU A 66 -11.81 -0.09 -36.94
CA LEU A 66 -10.84 0.09 -35.88
C LEU A 66 -10.38 -1.31 -35.51
N GLY A 67 -9.19 -1.72 -35.93
CA GLY A 67 -8.63 -3.03 -35.55
C GLY A 67 -8.84 -3.28 -34.06
N GLU A 68 -9.07 -4.55 -33.69
CA GLU A 68 -9.24 -4.96 -32.29
C GLU A 68 -8.29 -4.14 -31.41
N PRO A 69 -8.79 -3.46 -30.36
CA PRO A 69 -7.90 -2.71 -29.49
C PRO A 69 -6.85 -3.69 -29.02
N SER A 70 -5.62 -3.51 -29.52
CA SER A 70 -4.54 -4.46 -29.26
C SER A 70 -4.49 -4.67 -27.76
N THR A 71 -4.57 -5.92 -27.31
CA THR A 71 -4.51 -6.30 -25.90
C THR A 71 -3.28 -5.68 -25.22
N ALA A 72 -2.19 -5.53 -25.97
CA ALA A 72 -0.99 -4.77 -25.62
C ALA A 72 -1.27 -3.28 -25.35
N GLY A 73 -1.99 -2.59 -26.24
CA GLY A 73 -2.37 -1.18 -26.04
C GLY A 73 -3.30 -0.97 -24.84
N MET A 74 -4.20 -1.92 -24.59
CA MET A 74 -5.05 -1.91 -23.39
C MET A 74 -4.23 -2.08 -22.12
N LEU A 75 -3.29 -3.04 -22.09
CA LEU A 75 -2.38 -3.26 -20.96
C LEU A 75 -1.56 -2.01 -20.63
N LEU A 76 -0.95 -1.38 -21.65
CA LEU A 76 -0.17 -0.16 -21.47
C LEU A 76 -1.04 0.97 -20.90
N SER A 77 -2.26 1.15 -21.41
CA SER A 77 -3.20 2.12 -20.87
C SER A 77 -3.56 1.83 -19.40
N ILE A 78 -3.77 0.57 -19.02
CA ILE A 78 -4.03 0.17 -17.63
C ILE A 78 -2.83 0.51 -16.74
N ILE A 79 -1.60 0.16 -17.17
CA ILE A 79 -0.36 0.43 -16.44
C ILE A 79 -0.17 1.95 -16.27
N THR A 80 -0.20 2.72 -17.35
CA THR A 80 0.01 4.18 -17.28
C THR A 80 -1.04 4.86 -16.41
N ASN A 81 -2.31 4.47 -16.52
CA ASN A 81 -3.37 5.02 -15.67
C ASN A 81 -3.20 4.60 -14.19
N PHE A 82 -2.79 3.37 -13.92
CA PHE A 82 -2.45 2.92 -12.56
C PHE A 82 -1.30 3.76 -11.99
N MET A 83 -0.22 3.94 -12.74
CA MET A 83 0.96 4.68 -12.29
C MET A 83 0.65 6.15 -12.03
N LYS A 84 -0.22 6.78 -12.83
CA LYS A 84 -0.71 8.14 -12.59
C LYS A 84 -1.45 8.23 -11.25
N GLU A 85 -2.39 7.31 -10.99
CA GLU A 85 -3.13 7.28 -9.73
C GLU A 85 -2.23 6.97 -8.53
N PHE A 86 -1.34 5.99 -8.66
CA PHE A 86 -0.35 5.63 -7.64
C PHE A 86 0.49 6.83 -7.23
N ARG A 87 1.06 7.58 -8.19
CA ARG A 87 1.79 8.83 -7.92
C ARG A 87 0.92 9.85 -7.21
N THR A 88 -0.33 10.06 -7.65
CA THR A 88 -1.22 11.04 -6.99
C THR A 88 -1.57 10.68 -5.55
N VAL A 89 -1.63 9.39 -5.21
CA VAL A 89 -1.93 8.96 -3.84
C VAL A 89 -0.70 9.16 -2.94
N ILE A 90 0.50 8.89 -3.47
CA ILE A 90 1.78 9.03 -2.75
C ILE A 90 2.19 10.50 -2.61
N GLU A 91 2.02 11.29 -3.66
CA GLU A 91 2.48 12.69 -3.75
C GLU A 91 1.44 13.69 -3.21
N ARG A 92 0.41 13.26 -2.47
CA ARG A 92 -0.52 14.20 -1.82
C ARG A 92 0.24 15.06 -0.81
N LYS A 93 0.81 16.16 -1.30
CA LYS A 93 1.40 17.22 -0.49
C LYS A 93 0.30 17.94 0.29
N GLU A 94 0.70 18.41 1.46
CA GLU A 94 -0.07 19.03 2.55
C GLU A 94 -0.98 20.22 2.12
N ASP A 95 -1.98 20.00 1.29
CA ASP A 95 -3.07 20.96 1.10
C ASP A 95 -4.18 20.66 2.14
N GLN A 96 -3.93 21.12 3.36
CA GLN A 96 -4.93 21.46 4.40
C GLN A 96 -5.85 20.36 4.96
N SER A 97 -5.54 19.09 4.75
CA SER A 97 -6.25 17.98 5.41
C SER A 97 -5.26 17.04 6.07
N SER A 98 -5.08 17.14 7.39
CA SER A 98 -4.25 16.20 8.18
C SER A 98 -4.72 14.73 8.09
N SER A 99 -5.88 14.49 7.48
CA SER A 99 -6.47 13.17 7.24
C SER A 99 -6.07 12.52 5.91
N GLY A 100 -5.35 13.22 5.02
CA GLY A 100 -5.09 12.76 3.64
C GLY A 100 -3.66 12.32 3.33
N ASP A 101 -2.66 12.78 4.09
CA ASP A 101 -1.25 12.43 3.87
C ASP A 101 -0.85 11.22 4.72
N ARG A 102 -1.01 10.03 4.13
CA ARG A 102 -0.74 8.76 4.81
C ARG A 102 0.75 8.57 5.11
N MET A 103 1.62 9.00 4.20
CA MET A 103 3.08 8.90 4.40
C MET A 103 3.57 9.92 5.42
N GLY A 104 3.06 11.16 5.35
CA GLY A 104 3.33 12.18 6.36
C GLY A 104 2.90 11.76 7.76
N PHE A 105 1.78 11.07 7.92
CA PHE A 105 1.37 10.51 9.22
C PHE A 105 2.39 9.50 9.76
N ILE A 106 2.90 8.59 8.92
CA ILE A 106 3.92 7.61 9.34
C ILE A 106 5.19 8.32 9.80
N PHE A 107 5.68 9.32 9.05
CA PHE A 107 6.92 10.01 9.37
C PHE A 107 6.79 10.99 10.54
N HIS A 108 5.81 11.89 10.48
CA HIS A 108 5.68 13.01 11.42
C HIS A 108 4.95 12.65 12.71
N HIS A 109 4.14 11.58 12.71
CA HIS A 109 3.42 11.14 13.90
C HIS A 109 3.98 9.84 14.46
N LEU A 110 3.90 8.74 13.72
CA LEU A 110 4.26 7.42 14.25
C LEU A 110 5.76 7.31 14.54
N PHE A 111 6.61 7.66 13.57
CA PHE A 111 8.06 7.55 13.71
C PHE A 111 8.63 8.57 14.69
N ASP A 112 8.23 9.85 14.57
CA ASP A 112 8.61 10.91 15.50
C ASP A 112 8.30 10.54 16.96
N THR A 113 7.08 10.07 17.23
CA THR A 113 6.67 9.58 18.57
C THR A 113 7.50 8.39 19.02
N SER A 114 7.75 7.43 18.13
CA SER A 114 8.55 6.23 18.43
C SER A 114 9.97 6.58 18.86
N ILE A 115 10.62 7.55 18.21
CA ILE A 115 11.98 8.00 18.57
C ILE A 115 11.98 8.84 19.85
N LYS A 116 11.01 9.76 19.99
CA LYS A 116 10.91 10.63 21.18
C LYS A 116 10.70 9.83 22.46
N ASN A 117 9.90 8.77 22.42
CA ASN A 117 9.57 7.93 23.57
C ASN A 117 10.71 7.02 24.07
N ILE A 118 11.84 6.95 23.36
CA ILE A 118 12.99 6.16 23.81
C ILE A 118 13.64 6.84 25.02
N ASP A 119 13.42 6.30 26.21
CA ASP A 119 14.03 6.85 27.42
C ASP A 119 15.55 6.58 27.43
N PRO A 120 16.40 7.63 27.51
CA PRO A 120 17.84 7.45 27.70
C PRO A 120 18.23 6.87 29.06
N PHE A 121 17.34 6.87 30.07
CA PHE A 121 17.68 6.42 31.43
C PHE A 121 16.73 5.34 31.93
N ASP A 122 16.88 4.12 31.41
CA ASP A 122 16.26 2.97 32.05
C ASP A 122 17.01 2.60 33.36
N PRO A 123 16.36 1.92 34.31
CA PRO A 123 16.99 1.56 35.59
C PRO A 123 18.25 0.70 35.45
N ALA A 124 18.38 -0.06 34.35
CA ALA A 124 19.56 -0.87 34.10
C ALA A 124 20.75 0.01 33.71
N LEU A 125 20.54 1.00 32.86
CA LEU A 125 21.59 1.92 32.43
C LEU A 125 22.12 2.77 33.58
N ASP A 126 21.27 3.14 34.54
CA ASP A 126 21.69 3.85 35.75
C ASP A 126 22.69 3.04 36.59
N MET A 127 22.50 1.73 36.68
CA MET A 127 23.43 0.80 37.32
C MET A 127 24.71 0.64 36.49
N ASP A 128 24.57 0.57 35.16
CA ASP A 128 25.71 0.48 34.24
C ASP A 128 26.57 1.74 34.30
N ILE A 129 26.00 2.94 34.31
CA ILE A 129 26.75 4.20 34.44
C ILE A 129 27.62 4.19 35.69
N ARG A 130 27.06 3.79 36.83
CA ARG A 130 27.80 3.70 38.10
C ARG A 130 28.93 2.67 38.01
N THR A 131 28.63 1.49 37.47
CA THR A 131 29.57 0.38 37.33
C THR A 131 30.73 0.74 36.41
N ILE A 132 30.41 1.32 35.25
CA ILE A 132 31.40 1.78 34.26
C ILE A 132 32.22 2.93 34.84
N LEU A 133 31.61 3.86 35.59
CA LEU A 133 32.34 4.93 36.27
C LEU A 133 33.40 4.37 37.22
N TYR A 134 33.12 3.31 37.98
CA TYR A 134 34.13 2.68 38.84
C TYR A 134 35.30 2.06 38.05
N ALA A 135 35.06 1.60 36.83
CA ALA A 135 36.12 1.06 35.96
C ALA A 135 37.05 2.15 35.41
N PHE A 136 36.60 3.41 35.33
CA PHE A 136 37.39 4.53 34.83
C PHE A 136 37.88 5.44 35.97
N SER A 137 39.18 5.74 35.96
CA SER A 137 39.82 6.67 36.90
C SER A 137 40.27 7.96 36.20
N GLY A 138 40.39 9.04 36.96
CA GLY A 138 40.92 10.33 36.48
C GLY A 138 39.85 11.36 36.09
N PRO A 139 40.28 12.59 35.76
CA PRO A 139 39.41 13.76 35.64
C PRO A 139 38.46 13.72 34.43
N THR A 140 38.70 12.83 33.47
CA THR A 140 37.88 12.68 32.26
C THR A 140 36.96 11.46 32.30
N ARG A 141 36.83 10.77 33.44
CA ARG A 141 36.05 9.52 33.56
C ARG A 141 34.60 9.67 33.10
N ALA A 142 33.92 10.77 33.45
CA ALA A 142 32.54 11.04 33.00
C ALA A 142 32.44 11.13 31.47
N MET A 143 33.44 11.72 30.80
CA MET A 143 33.50 11.77 29.34
C MET A 143 33.70 10.38 28.73
N SER A 144 34.56 9.55 29.32
CA SER A 144 34.77 8.17 28.86
C SER A 144 33.50 7.34 28.98
N VAL A 145 32.79 7.43 30.12
CA VAL A 145 31.53 6.72 30.34
C VAL A 145 30.46 7.20 29.37
N PHE A 146 30.35 8.51 29.18
CA PHE A 146 29.46 9.10 28.18
C PHE A 146 29.68 8.49 26.79
N GLN A 147 30.92 8.38 26.33
CA GLN A 147 31.21 7.82 25.00
C GLN A 147 30.78 6.35 24.85
N VAL A 148 30.91 5.55 25.91
CA VAL A 148 30.47 4.15 25.92
C VAL A 148 28.95 4.07 25.89
N VAL A 149 28.29 4.77 26.81
CA VAL A 149 26.83 4.72 26.98
C VAL A 149 26.10 5.30 25.77
N VAL A 150 26.58 6.40 25.21
CA VAL A 150 25.90 7.03 24.08
C VAL A 150 25.92 6.14 22.83
N LYS A 151 26.96 5.30 22.64
CA LYS A 151 26.98 4.30 21.56
C LYS A 151 25.92 3.22 21.75
N GLN A 152 25.69 2.77 22.98
CA GLN A 152 24.61 1.82 23.29
C GLN A 152 23.24 2.45 23.03
N LEU A 153 23.06 3.72 23.39
CA LEU A 153 21.82 4.46 23.10
C LEU A 153 21.58 4.69 21.61
N ILE A 154 22.63 4.99 20.83
CA ILE A 154 22.52 5.10 19.37
C ILE A 154 22.04 3.79 18.75
N ALA A 155 22.53 2.64 19.24
CA ALA A 155 22.09 1.33 18.75
C ALA A 155 20.58 1.10 18.95
N ARG A 156 19.98 1.65 20.02
CA ARG A 156 18.53 1.58 20.29
C ARG A 156 17.68 2.37 19.29
N LEU A 157 18.26 3.29 18.51
CA LEU A 157 17.56 4.03 17.47
C LEU A 157 17.38 3.21 16.17
N LYS A 158 18.11 2.11 16.02
CA LYS A 158 18.08 1.29 14.80
C LYS A 158 16.73 0.62 14.57
N GLU A 159 16.25 -0.11 15.57
CA GLU A 159 15.00 -0.88 15.46
C GLU A 159 13.77 -0.02 15.10
N PRO A 160 13.48 1.10 15.78
CA PRO A 160 12.36 1.97 15.40
C PRO A 160 12.54 2.59 14.00
N SER A 161 13.78 2.84 13.56
CA SER A 161 14.07 3.33 12.20
C SER A 161 13.79 2.28 11.13
N LEU A 162 14.14 1.01 11.39
CA LEU A 162 13.79 -0.10 10.51
C LEU A 162 12.28 -0.37 10.52
N LYS A 163 11.62 -0.21 11.66
CA LYS A 163 10.16 -0.34 11.75
C LYS A 163 9.46 0.72 10.91
N CYS A 164 9.97 1.95 10.86
CA CYS A 164 9.45 2.99 9.97
C CYS A 164 9.52 2.57 8.49
N CYS A 165 10.61 1.93 8.05
CA CYS A 165 10.71 1.38 6.69
C CYS A 165 9.59 0.37 6.40
N GLN A 166 9.31 -0.52 7.35
CA GLN A 166 8.23 -1.51 7.21
C GLN A 166 6.86 -0.85 7.13
N LEU A 167 6.57 0.14 7.98
CA LEU A 167 5.28 0.84 7.95
C LEU A 167 5.02 1.51 6.59
N VAL A 168 6.06 2.12 6.00
CA VAL A 168 5.95 2.71 4.66
C VAL A 168 5.72 1.64 3.60
N HIS A 169 6.44 0.51 3.68
CA HIS A 169 6.22 -0.62 2.78
C HIS A 169 4.79 -1.16 2.87
N ASP A 170 4.28 -1.37 4.08
CA ASP A 170 2.93 -1.87 4.31
C ASP A 170 1.89 -0.88 3.76
N GLU A 171 2.12 0.43 3.91
CA GLU A 171 1.27 1.47 3.32
C GLU A 171 1.27 1.41 1.78
N PHE A 172 2.40 1.11 1.13
CA PHE A 172 2.44 0.88 -0.31
C PHE A 172 1.57 -0.31 -0.73
N ILE A 173 1.55 -1.39 0.06
CA ILE A 173 0.69 -2.54 -0.21
C ILE A 173 -0.79 -2.19 -0.03
N LEU A 174 -1.14 -1.41 0.99
CA LEU A 174 -2.51 -0.93 1.17
C LEU A 174 -2.97 -0.06 0.00
N VAL A 175 -2.12 0.85 -0.47
CA VAL A 175 -2.42 1.67 -1.66
C VAL A 175 -2.57 0.81 -2.92
N LEU A 176 -1.74 -0.23 -3.08
CA LEU A 176 -1.86 -1.17 -4.18
C LEU A 176 -3.23 -1.85 -4.17
N GLU A 177 -3.65 -2.43 -3.05
CA GLU A 177 -4.93 -3.13 -2.95
C GLU A 177 -6.12 -2.20 -3.20
N GLU A 178 -6.11 -0.98 -2.63
CA GLU A 178 -7.15 0.03 -2.87
C GLU A 178 -7.28 0.38 -4.37
N LEU A 179 -6.16 0.52 -5.08
CA LEU A 179 -6.15 0.82 -6.52
C LEU A 179 -6.59 -0.37 -7.37
N LEU A 180 -6.26 -1.61 -6.96
CA LEU A 180 -6.71 -2.82 -7.63
C LEU A 180 -8.22 -3.02 -7.46
N GLU A 181 -8.78 -2.72 -6.29
CA GLU A 181 -10.22 -2.80 -6.02
C GLU A 181 -11.03 -1.71 -6.74
N LYS A 182 -10.47 -0.51 -6.90
CA LYS A 182 -11.20 0.60 -7.52
C LYS A 182 -11.42 0.42 -9.02
N LYS A 183 -10.55 -0.34 -9.72
CA LYS A 183 -10.63 -0.45 -11.19
C LYS A 183 -11.43 -1.67 -11.65
N PRO A 184 -12.44 -1.46 -12.53
CA PRO A 184 -13.25 -2.56 -13.04
C PRO A 184 -12.46 -3.53 -13.93
N ALA A 185 -11.38 -3.08 -14.56
CA ALA A 185 -10.52 -3.93 -15.38
C ALA A 185 -9.91 -5.10 -14.57
N PHE A 186 -9.50 -4.87 -13.32
CA PHE A 186 -8.92 -5.92 -12.47
C PHE A 186 -9.96 -6.91 -11.93
N HIS A 187 -11.23 -6.52 -11.88
CA HIS A 187 -12.33 -7.43 -11.56
C HIS A 187 -12.67 -8.34 -12.75
N ARG A 188 -12.70 -7.74 -13.96
CA ARG A 188 -12.96 -8.48 -15.19
C ARG A 188 -11.84 -9.46 -15.52
N TYR A 189 -10.58 -9.10 -15.22
CA TYR A 189 -9.40 -9.90 -15.53
C TYR A 189 -8.65 -10.29 -14.24
N PRO A 190 -9.09 -11.35 -13.53
CA PRO A 190 -8.49 -11.74 -12.24
C PRO A 190 -7.05 -12.24 -12.37
N THR A 191 -6.69 -12.89 -13.49
CA THR A 191 -5.32 -13.32 -13.78
C THR A 191 -4.38 -12.13 -13.90
N LEU A 192 -4.77 -11.10 -14.66
CA LEU A 192 -4.06 -9.82 -14.72
C LEU A 192 -3.91 -9.21 -13.33
N ARG A 193 -4.97 -9.15 -12.51
CA ARG A 193 -4.91 -8.60 -11.14
C ARG A 193 -3.85 -9.32 -10.30
N ALA A 194 -3.84 -10.65 -10.31
CA ALA A 194 -2.89 -11.46 -9.53
C ALA A 194 -1.44 -11.24 -9.98
N ARG A 195 -1.18 -11.26 -11.30
CA ARG A 195 0.15 -11.01 -11.87
C ARG A 195 0.62 -9.58 -11.59
N PHE A 196 -0.26 -8.60 -11.73
CA PHE A 196 0.03 -7.19 -11.43
C PHE A 196 0.41 -7.02 -9.95
N HIS A 197 -0.42 -7.54 -9.03
CA HIS A 197 -0.17 -7.50 -7.60
C HIS A 197 1.18 -8.12 -7.24
N SER A 198 1.44 -9.36 -7.72
CA SER A 198 2.70 -10.06 -7.50
C SER A 198 3.91 -9.25 -7.98
N THR A 199 3.82 -8.63 -9.16
CA THR A 199 4.90 -7.82 -9.73
C THR A 199 5.22 -6.61 -8.87
N VAL A 200 4.21 -5.86 -8.43
CA VAL A 200 4.40 -4.68 -7.57
C VAL A 200 4.99 -5.07 -6.22
N VAL A 201 4.45 -6.11 -5.57
CA VAL A 201 4.97 -6.62 -4.29
C VAL A 201 6.43 -7.04 -4.40
N ASN A 202 6.77 -7.80 -5.45
CA ASN A 202 8.15 -8.24 -5.67
C ASN A 202 9.09 -7.06 -5.93
N PHE A 203 8.64 -6.04 -6.65
CA PHE A 203 9.39 -4.81 -6.85
C PHE A 203 9.67 -4.09 -5.51
N LEU A 204 8.64 -3.90 -4.69
CA LEU A 204 8.75 -3.22 -3.38
C LEU A 204 9.67 -3.99 -2.42
N ASN A 205 9.55 -5.32 -2.35
CA ASN A 205 10.44 -6.17 -1.56
C ASN A 205 11.91 -6.03 -1.98
N LYS A 206 12.19 -5.93 -3.29
CA LYS A 206 13.55 -5.69 -3.80
C LYS A 206 14.06 -4.31 -3.42
N ALA A 207 13.21 -3.28 -3.49
CA ALA A 207 13.55 -1.90 -3.10
C ALA A 207 13.77 -1.74 -1.58
N MET A 208 13.16 -2.60 -0.76
CA MET A 208 13.33 -2.59 0.70
C MET A 208 14.74 -2.97 1.16
N VAL A 209 15.45 -3.82 0.42
CA VAL A 209 16.81 -4.27 0.77
C VAL A 209 17.82 -3.10 0.84
N PRO A 210 17.99 -2.27 -0.22
CA PRO A 210 18.87 -1.11 -0.15
C PRO A 210 18.35 -0.02 0.82
N THR A 211 17.03 0.09 1.01
CA THR A 211 16.43 1.07 1.92
C THR A 211 16.78 0.77 3.38
N THR A 212 16.51 -0.46 3.84
CA THR A 212 16.82 -0.89 5.20
C THR A 212 18.32 -0.88 5.48
N LYS A 213 19.16 -1.21 4.47
CA LYS A 213 20.61 -1.08 4.56
C LYS A 213 21.02 0.37 4.79
N LEU A 214 20.55 1.31 3.97
CA LEU A 214 20.88 2.74 4.12
C LEU A 214 20.48 3.26 5.50
N VAL A 215 19.28 2.92 5.98
CA VAL A 215 18.80 3.33 7.31
C VAL A 215 19.67 2.73 8.43
N SER A 216 20.07 1.46 8.31
CA SER A 216 21.02 0.85 9.25
C SER A 216 22.38 1.57 9.22
N ASP A 217 22.88 1.93 8.04
CA ASP A 217 24.15 2.62 7.86
C ASP A 217 24.12 4.04 8.44
N ILE A 218 22.99 4.77 8.29
CA ILE A 218 22.78 6.09 8.92
C ILE A 218 22.97 6.01 10.44
N VAL A 219 22.36 5.01 11.10
CA VAL A 219 22.50 4.83 12.54
C VAL A 219 23.93 4.43 12.91
N ALA A 220 24.56 3.56 12.11
CA ALA A 220 25.95 3.16 12.32
C ALA A 220 26.93 4.33 12.23
N ILE A 221 26.75 5.24 11.25
CA ILE A 221 27.57 6.44 11.08
C ILE A 221 27.52 7.32 12.33
N LYS A 222 26.35 7.48 12.95
CA LYS A 222 26.21 8.24 14.21
C LYS A 222 27.00 7.61 15.36
N ALA A 223 27.16 6.28 15.38
CA ALA A 223 27.94 5.55 16.38
C ALA A 223 29.46 5.58 16.10
N CYS A 224 29.87 5.74 14.84
CA CYS A 224 31.28 5.79 14.45
C CYS A 224 32.00 7.03 14.99
N TYR A 225 31.33 8.18 15.03
CA TYR A 225 31.92 9.44 15.48
C TYR A 225 30.97 10.25 16.36
N ILE A 226 31.43 10.56 17.57
CA ILE A 226 30.69 11.38 18.54
C ILE A 226 31.25 12.81 18.49
N ASN A 227 30.47 13.75 17.98
CA ASN A 227 30.89 15.15 17.86
C ASN A 227 30.67 15.92 19.17
N THR A 228 31.68 15.92 20.05
CA THR A 228 31.63 16.68 21.30
C THR A 228 31.81 18.20 21.13
N ARG A 229 31.92 18.71 19.90
CA ARG A 229 32.03 20.14 19.57
C ARG A 229 30.73 20.71 19.00
N HIS A 230 29.64 19.95 19.01
CA HIS A 230 28.35 20.42 18.53
C HIS A 230 27.86 21.62 19.37
N PRO A 231 27.33 22.70 18.74
CA PRO A 231 26.94 23.92 19.45
C PRO A 231 25.86 23.68 20.52
N ASP A 232 24.88 22.81 20.24
CA ASP A 232 23.83 22.46 21.19
C ASP A 232 24.25 21.43 22.25
N PHE A 233 25.48 20.91 22.20
CA PHE A 233 25.94 19.88 23.13
C PHE A 233 26.50 20.48 24.42
N ILE A 234 25.95 20.04 25.56
CA ILE A 234 26.48 20.36 26.88
C ILE A 234 27.66 19.43 27.18
N GLY A 235 28.87 19.89 26.86
CA GLY A 235 30.11 19.16 27.13
C GLY A 235 30.49 19.10 28.61
N GLY A 236 31.52 18.30 28.92
CA GLY A 236 31.91 17.95 30.30
C GLY A 236 32.17 19.14 31.23
N LEU A 237 32.81 20.21 30.73
CA LEU A 237 33.05 21.42 31.55
C LEU A 237 31.73 22.14 31.92
N ASN A 238 30.89 22.42 30.94
CA ASN A 238 29.60 23.07 31.15
C ASN A 238 28.68 22.20 32.03
N ALA A 239 28.68 20.89 31.80
CA ALA A 239 27.93 19.94 32.62
C ALA A 239 28.42 19.96 34.08
N THR A 240 29.73 19.99 34.31
CA THR A 240 30.33 20.08 35.65
C THR A 240 29.89 21.35 36.38
N ILE A 241 29.93 22.50 35.70
CA ILE A 241 29.49 23.78 36.27
C ILE A 241 28.01 23.72 36.67
N ILE A 242 27.15 23.22 35.78
CA ILE A 242 25.71 23.11 36.01
C ILE A 242 25.41 22.18 37.20
N VAL A 243 26.02 21.00 37.24
CA VAL A 243 25.77 20.00 38.29
C VAL A 243 26.26 20.49 39.65
N ARG A 244 27.47 21.03 39.73
CA ARG A 244 28.01 21.57 40.99
C ARG A 244 27.17 22.74 41.50
N ALA A 245 26.69 23.62 40.62
CA ALA A 245 25.77 24.69 41.00
C ALA A 245 24.46 24.15 41.60
N ARG A 246 23.87 23.10 40.99
CA ARG A 246 22.67 22.44 41.52
C ARG A 246 22.89 21.78 42.88
N MET A 247 24.01 21.08 43.04
CA MET A 247 24.37 20.42 44.31
C MET A 247 24.58 21.43 45.44
N ASN A 248 25.24 22.56 45.16
CA ASN A 248 25.44 23.62 46.15
C ASN A 248 24.11 24.24 46.61
N ILE A 249 23.16 24.45 45.71
CA ILE A 249 21.81 24.94 46.05
C ILE A 249 21.05 23.92 46.92
N ALA A 250 21.16 22.63 46.59
CA ALA A 250 20.52 21.57 47.37
C ALA A 250 21.09 21.47 48.81
N GLN A 251 22.35 21.82 49.02
CA GLN A 251 22.97 21.86 50.36
C GLN A 251 22.55 23.09 51.19
N GLN A 252 22.05 24.17 50.56
CA GLN A 252 21.63 25.40 51.25
C GLN A 252 20.21 25.32 51.86
N HIS A 253 19.39 24.34 51.47
CA HIS A 253 18.07 24.09 52.05
C HIS A 253 18.10 22.80 52.91
N PRO A 254 18.32 22.88 54.24
CA PRO A 254 18.33 21.69 55.08
C PRO A 254 16.89 21.14 55.23
N ALA A 255 16.71 19.86 54.90
CA ALA A 255 15.49 19.13 55.23
C ALA A 255 15.33 19.02 56.78
N PRO A 256 14.10 19.10 57.32
CA PRO A 256 13.90 18.99 58.77
C PRO A 256 14.13 17.55 59.23
N HIS A 257 15.23 17.38 59.98
CA HIS A 257 15.63 16.32 60.93
C HIS A 257 15.28 14.84 60.68
N GLY A 258 16.33 13.99 60.69
CA GLY A 258 16.29 12.69 61.35
C GLY A 258 17.04 11.55 60.65
N SER A 259 18.12 11.05 61.28
CA SER A 259 18.91 9.82 60.97
C SER A 259 19.61 9.82 59.59
N GLU A 260 20.82 9.35 59.37
CA GLU A 260 21.72 8.45 60.07
C GLU A 260 23.09 8.60 59.38
N SER A 261 24.15 8.08 60.00
CA SER A 261 25.53 8.02 59.51
C SER A 261 25.65 7.72 58.01
N ARG A 262 25.69 8.77 57.17
CA ARG A 262 25.95 8.63 55.75
C ARG A 262 27.41 8.25 55.60
N ILE A 263 27.66 6.97 55.33
CA ILE A 263 28.91 6.47 54.75
C ILE A 263 29.34 7.52 53.73
N ARG A 264 30.55 8.08 53.87
CA ARG A 264 31.17 8.98 52.90
C ARG A 264 31.45 8.21 51.61
N VAL A 265 30.40 7.76 50.93
CA VAL A 265 30.46 7.35 49.54
C VAL A 265 30.86 8.62 48.80
N HIS A 266 32.08 8.63 48.28
CA HIS A 266 32.73 9.75 47.59
C HIS A 266 31.71 10.72 46.93
N GLU A 267 31.56 11.93 47.47
CA GLU A 267 30.70 13.00 46.90
C GLU A 267 30.99 13.24 45.41
N ASP A 268 32.24 12.97 45.00
CA ASP A 268 32.72 13.02 43.62
C ASP A 268 32.05 11.98 42.71
N GLY A 269 31.78 10.78 43.21
CA GLY A 269 31.11 9.72 42.45
C GLY A 269 29.65 10.02 42.15
N THR A 270 28.96 10.78 43.02
CA THR A 270 27.59 11.23 42.75
C THR A 270 27.55 12.37 41.73
N ALA A 271 28.51 13.30 41.78
CA ALA A 271 28.62 14.38 40.81
C ALA A 271 28.93 13.85 39.40
N ASP A 272 29.86 12.91 39.28
CA ASP A 272 30.22 12.31 37.98
C ASP A 272 29.05 11.59 37.31
N VAL A 273 28.20 10.91 38.08
CA VAL A 273 26.98 10.28 37.57
C VAL A 273 26.05 11.33 36.97
N GLU A 274 25.78 12.42 37.70
CA GLU A 274 24.90 13.50 37.23
C GLU A 274 25.46 14.23 36.01
N ILE A 275 26.78 14.47 35.98
CA ILE A 275 27.48 15.06 34.83
C ILE A 275 27.32 14.16 33.61
N THR A 276 27.56 12.85 33.77
CA THR A 276 27.43 11.87 32.69
C THR A 276 26.00 11.85 32.14
N LYS A 277 24.99 11.81 33.03
CA LYS A 277 23.58 11.86 32.64
C LYS A 277 23.24 13.13 31.87
N LEU A 278 23.70 14.29 32.32
CA LEU A 278 23.42 15.55 31.64
C LEU A 278 24.02 15.58 30.22
N MET A 279 25.25 15.07 30.06
CA MET A 279 25.89 14.94 28.75
C MET A 279 25.13 13.95 27.85
N ILE A 280 24.73 12.79 28.38
CA ILE A 280 23.93 11.79 27.65
C ILE A 280 22.63 12.42 27.15
N GLN A 281 21.88 13.09 28.04
CA GLN A 281 20.60 13.68 27.70
C GLN A 281 20.74 14.75 26.61
N SER A 282 21.73 15.63 26.75
CA SER A 282 22.02 16.67 25.75
C SER A 282 22.36 16.08 24.39
N TYR A 283 23.33 15.15 24.32
CA TYR A 283 23.75 14.58 23.04
C TYR A 283 22.67 13.71 22.40
N PHE A 284 21.97 12.90 23.20
CA PHE A 284 20.91 12.03 22.69
C PHE A 284 19.72 12.83 22.13
N SER A 285 19.42 14.00 22.70
CA SER A 285 18.39 14.89 22.14
C SER A 285 18.76 15.39 20.73
N ILE A 286 20.03 15.71 20.48
CA ILE A 286 20.54 16.10 19.17
C ILE A 286 20.40 14.91 18.21
N LEU A 287 20.85 13.73 18.61
CA LEU A 287 20.76 12.50 17.81
C LEU A 287 19.31 12.17 17.42
N LYS A 288 18.36 12.29 18.35
CA LYS A 288 16.94 12.04 18.06
C LYS A 288 16.44 12.98 16.97
N ARG A 289 16.72 14.28 17.07
CA ARG A 289 16.31 15.28 16.06
C ARG A 289 16.92 14.96 14.69
N ASP A 290 18.22 14.64 14.65
CA ASP A 290 18.90 14.25 13.43
C ASP A 290 18.27 13.00 12.78
N ILE A 291 17.98 11.97 13.57
CA ILE A 291 17.40 10.71 13.10
C ILE A 291 15.97 10.92 12.58
N ILE A 292 15.16 11.69 13.31
CA ILE A 292 13.79 12.04 12.90
C ILE A 292 13.77 12.76 11.55
N ASP A 293 14.80 13.55 11.24
CA ASP A 293 14.91 14.26 9.97
C ASP A 293 15.49 13.40 8.84
N VAL A 294 16.58 12.67 9.09
CA VAL A 294 17.35 12.00 8.02
C VAL A 294 16.75 10.66 7.59
N VAL A 295 16.10 9.91 8.49
CA VAL A 295 15.55 8.59 8.18
C VAL A 295 14.38 8.69 7.18
N PRO A 296 13.39 9.58 7.35
CA PRO A 296 12.34 9.79 6.36
C PRO A 296 12.90 10.16 4.99
N LYS A 297 13.94 11.01 4.93
CA LYS A 297 14.60 11.38 3.66
C LYS A 297 15.23 10.18 2.97
N ALA A 298 15.87 9.29 3.72
CA ALA A 298 16.47 8.07 3.20
C ALA A 298 15.42 7.09 2.65
N ILE A 299 14.31 6.90 3.37
CA ILE A 299 13.19 6.07 2.94
C ILE A 299 12.54 6.68 1.69
N TRP A 300 12.31 7.99 1.69
CA TRP A 300 11.74 8.70 0.56
C TRP A 300 12.58 8.51 -0.70
N LEU A 301 13.89 8.68 -0.62
CA LEU A 301 14.80 8.52 -1.75
C LEU A 301 14.82 7.07 -2.29
N ASN A 302 15.05 6.09 -1.42
CA ASN A 302 15.35 4.72 -1.86
C ASN A 302 14.10 3.86 -2.11
N LEU A 303 12.96 4.22 -1.52
CA LEU A 303 11.72 3.48 -1.66
C LEU A 303 10.68 4.28 -2.45
N VAL A 304 10.31 5.46 -1.96
CA VAL A 304 9.18 6.23 -2.52
C VAL A 304 9.48 6.75 -3.92
N GLU A 305 10.55 7.54 -4.06
CA GLU A 305 11.00 8.10 -5.32
C GLU A 305 11.42 6.99 -6.29
N HIS A 306 12.11 5.97 -5.79
CA HIS A 306 12.51 4.82 -6.58
C HIS A 306 11.30 4.09 -7.19
N ALA A 307 10.25 3.85 -6.39
CA ALA A 307 9.02 3.23 -6.87
C ALA A 307 8.28 4.13 -7.88
N ALA A 308 8.16 5.43 -7.59
CA ALA A 308 7.51 6.39 -8.48
C ALA A 308 8.17 6.43 -9.87
N GLN A 309 9.49 6.29 -9.95
CA GLN A 309 10.25 6.36 -11.20
C GLN A 309 10.36 5.04 -11.96
N ASN A 310 10.46 3.90 -11.26
CA ASN A 310 10.87 2.63 -11.88
C ASN A 310 9.78 1.55 -11.92
N LEU A 311 8.70 1.69 -11.15
CA LEU A 311 7.65 0.67 -11.09
C LEU A 311 6.93 0.50 -12.44
N GLU A 312 6.72 1.58 -13.19
CA GLU A 312 6.10 1.53 -14.52
C GLU A 312 6.90 0.63 -15.47
N ARG A 313 8.23 0.80 -15.49
CA ARG A 313 9.13 -0.01 -16.32
C ARG A 313 9.13 -1.47 -15.88
N ALA A 314 9.11 -1.73 -14.56
CA ALA A 314 9.05 -3.09 -14.04
C ALA A 314 7.75 -3.80 -14.43
N LEU A 315 6.61 -3.09 -14.36
CA LEU A 315 5.30 -3.61 -14.78
C LEU A 315 5.26 -3.91 -16.28
N VAL A 316 5.78 -3.01 -17.11
CA VAL A 316 5.85 -3.25 -18.56
C VAL A 316 6.73 -4.46 -18.87
N ASN A 317 7.92 -4.55 -18.28
CA ASN A 317 8.84 -5.66 -18.54
C ASN A 317 8.28 -7.02 -18.15
N GLU A 318 7.50 -7.10 -17.06
CA GLU A 318 6.97 -8.37 -16.55
C GLU A 318 5.64 -8.76 -17.21
N LEU A 319 4.78 -7.79 -17.52
CA LEU A 319 3.43 -8.06 -18.01
C LEU A 319 3.31 -7.99 -19.54
N TYR A 320 4.21 -7.29 -20.23
CA TYR A 320 4.21 -7.19 -21.69
C TYR A 320 4.95 -8.39 -22.29
N ASN A 321 4.28 -9.55 -22.32
CA ASN A 321 4.73 -10.74 -23.04
C ASN A 321 3.65 -11.14 -24.07
N GLU A 322 4.00 -11.14 -25.36
CA GLU A 322 3.07 -11.44 -26.46
C GLU A 322 2.49 -12.86 -26.37
N GLU A 323 3.24 -13.83 -25.85
CA GLU A 323 2.80 -15.23 -25.75
C GLU A 323 1.78 -15.46 -24.62
N GLU A 324 1.88 -14.70 -23.52
CA GLU A 324 1.03 -14.84 -22.33
C GLU A 324 -0.09 -13.79 -22.27
N MET A 325 -0.17 -12.91 -23.28
CA MET A 325 -1.08 -11.76 -23.27
C MET A 325 -2.54 -12.19 -23.25
N ASP A 326 -2.89 -13.21 -24.04
CA ASP A 326 -4.26 -13.72 -24.11
C ASP A 326 -4.69 -14.41 -22.80
N GLU A 327 -3.77 -15.09 -22.12
CA GLU A 327 -4.04 -15.69 -20.81
C GLU A 327 -4.27 -14.62 -19.74
N LEU A 328 -3.53 -13.51 -19.81
CA LEU A 328 -3.63 -12.38 -18.89
C LEU A 328 -5.02 -11.73 -18.93
N PHE A 329 -5.62 -11.63 -20.11
CA PHE A 329 -6.94 -11.05 -20.36
C PHE A 329 -8.08 -12.07 -20.36
N THR A 330 -7.91 -13.20 -19.67
CA THR A 330 -9.01 -14.15 -19.44
C THR A 330 -10.08 -13.52 -18.55
N GLU A 331 -11.32 -13.46 -19.06
CA GLU A 331 -12.44 -12.91 -18.29
C GLU A 331 -12.83 -13.82 -17.12
N SER A 332 -13.17 -13.22 -15.98
CA SER A 332 -13.87 -13.92 -14.91
C SER A 332 -15.19 -14.50 -15.47
N GLN A 333 -15.42 -15.81 -15.32
CA GLN A 333 -16.73 -16.37 -15.62
C GLN A 333 -17.79 -15.58 -14.85
N PRO A 334 -18.86 -15.11 -15.51
CA PRO A 334 -19.94 -14.44 -14.79
C PRO A 334 -20.46 -15.43 -13.76
N ASP A 335 -20.45 -15.01 -12.49
CA ASP A 335 -21.05 -15.78 -11.41
C ASP A 335 -22.46 -16.16 -11.88
N GLY A 336 -22.65 -17.46 -12.13
CA GLY A 336 -23.93 -17.99 -12.59
C GLY A 336 -24.92 -17.81 -11.46
N GLY A 337 -25.60 -16.66 -11.44
CA GLY A 337 -26.64 -16.33 -10.49
C GLY A 337 -27.65 -17.47 -10.43
N LYS A 338 -27.66 -18.15 -9.29
CA LYS A 338 -28.79 -18.94 -8.82
C LYS A 338 -29.67 -18.08 -7.95
#